data_AF-J4IBU7-F1
#
_entry.id   AF-J4IBU7-F1
#
_cell.length_a   1.000
_cell.length_b   1.000
_cell.length_c   1.000
_cell.angle_alpha   90.00
_cell.angle_beta   90.00
_cell.angle_gamma   90.00
#
_symmetry.space_group_name_H-M   'P 1'
#
loop_
_entity.id
_entity.type
_entity.pdbx_description
1 polymer ?
#
loop_
_entity_poly.entity_id
_entity_poly.type
_entity_poly.pdbx_seq_one_letter_code
_entity_poly.pdbx_strand_id
1 'polypeptide(L)'
;MTRKQITQLAIDIDTTNIVTDPSHLLHDSGAPPEAFAICATELSFNGRKYECFLCHHEYKTLSALNQHLASPVHDADIYWCPKDWQGCGTKFRVLSALCQHVESERCGIRRFKDPMQEVIGEDKELAV
;
A
#
# COMPACT_ATOMS: atom_id res chain seq x y z
N MET A 1 -4.04 15.84 1.25
CA MET A 1 -3.22 14.85 1.99
C MET A 1 -2.52 13.97 0.97
N THR A 2 -1.20 13.79 1.05
CA THR A 2 -0.39 12.99 0.10
C THR A 2 -0.20 11.56 0.61
N ARG A 3 0.19 10.62 -0.26
CA ARG A 3 0.54 9.24 0.13
C ARG A 3 1.54 9.20 1.28
N LYS A 4 2.63 9.99 1.20
CA LYS A 4 3.64 10.08 2.27
C LYS A 4 3.03 10.54 3.59
N GLN A 5 2.13 11.53 3.57
CA GLN A 5 1.42 11.98 4.77
C GLN A 5 0.53 10.88 5.36
N ILE A 6 -0.16 10.10 4.53
CA ILE A 6 -0.96 8.94 4.98
C ILE A 6 -0.04 7.88 5.59
N THR A 7 1.11 7.61 4.97
CA THR A 7 2.09 6.65 5.50
C THR A 7 2.67 7.08 6.83
N GLN A 8 3.08 8.34 6.97
CA GLN A 8 3.58 8.86 8.24
C GLN A 8 2.50 8.79 9.33
N LEU A 9 1.27 9.23 9.02
CA LEU A 9 0.17 9.14 9.98
C LEU A 9 -0.13 7.69 10.39
N ALA A 10 -0.10 6.74 9.45
CA ALA A 10 -0.33 5.34 9.76
C ALA A 10 0.73 4.77 10.70
N ILE A 11 2.00 5.16 10.52
CA ILE A 11 3.11 4.74 11.38
C ILE A 11 3.00 5.39 12.76
N ASP A 12 2.67 6.68 12.83
CA ASP A 12 2.49 7.38 14.10
C ASP A 12 1.35 6.78 14.95
N ILE A 13 0.28 6.30 14.29
CA ILE A 13 -0.85 5.66 14.96
C ILE A 13 -0.53 4.20 15.35
N ASP A 14 0.19 3.46 14.51
CA ASP A 14 0.54 2.06 14.74
C ASP A 14 1.76 1.90 15.65
N THR A 15 1.63 2.41 16.88
CA THR A 15 2.68 2.35 17.93
C THR A 15 3.14 0.93 18.27
N THR A 16 2.33 -0.08 17.93
CA THR A 16 2.59 -1.50 18.17
C THR A 16 3.18 -2.23 16.96
N ASN A 17 3.37 -1.54 15.83
CA ASN A 17 3.89 -2.10 14.56
C ASN A 17 3.12 -3.33 14.08
N ILE A 18 1.79 -3.31 14.26
CA ILE A 18 0.95 -4.44 13.89
C ILE A 18 0.69 -4.45 12.38
N VAL A 19 0.51 -3.29 11.76
CA VAL A 19 0.17 -3.13 10.33
C VAL A 19 1.28 -2.48 9.51
N THR A 20 2.23 -1.81 10.16
CA THR A 20 3.35 -1.09 9.55
C THR A 20 4.70 -1.59 10.05
N ASP A 21 5.70 -1.59 9.15
CA ASP A 21 7.11 -1.83 9.51
C ASP A 21 7.85 -0.49 9.69
N PRO A 22 8.15 -0.06 10.92
CA PRO A 22 8.88 1.19 11.17
C PRO A 22 10.35 1.11 10.76
N SER A 23 10.90 -0.11 10.58
CA SER A 23 12.31 -0.33 10.24
C SER A 23 12.65 0.22 8.85
N HIS A 24 11.64 0.35 7.98
CA HIS A 24 11.79 0.92 6.64
C HIS A 24 11.88 2.46 6.63
N LEU A 25 11.68 3.15 7.76
CA LEU A 25 11.89 4.61 7.87
C LEU A 25 13.30 5.00 8.33
N LEU A 26 14.11 4.05 8.81
CA LEU A 26 15.41 4.33 9.46
C LEU A 26 16.60 4.39 8.48
N HIS A 27 16.37 4.41 7.18
CA HIS A 27 17.42 4.34 6.15
C HIS A 27 17.59 5.62 5.32
N ASP A 28 17.54 6.81 5.95
CA ASP A 28 18.12 8.00 5.31
C ASP A 28 18.66 9.04 6.31
N SER A 29 19.74 8.69 7.00
CA SER A 29 20.61 9.67 7.63
C SER A 29 21.44 10.39 6.55
N GLY A 30 20.81 11.33 5.83
CA GLY A 30 21.51 12.11 4.81
C GLY A 30 20.62 12.94 3.89
N ALA A 31 20.05 14.02 4.41
CA ALA A 31 19.22 15.02 3.72
C ALA A 31 17.76 14.59 3.46
N PRO A 32 16.78 15.50 3.60
CA PRO A 32 15.43 15.18 3.16
C PRO A 32 15.46 15.04 1.63
N PRO A 33 15.06 13.90 1.05
CA PRO A 33 14.47 13.99 -0.26
C PRO A 33 13.13 14.70 0.01
N GLU A 34 13.16 16.04 -0.15
CA GLU A 34 12.13 16.73 -0.92
C GLU A 34 11.59 15.71 -1.92
N ALA A 35 10.29 15.46 -1.92
CA ALA A 35 9.69 14.49 -2.82
C ALA A 35 10.04 14.92 -4.24
N PHE A 36 11.17 14.43 -4.78
CA PHE A 36 11.49 14.52 -6.17
C PHE A 36 10.46 13.61 -6.79
N ALA A 37 9.33 14.22 -7.17
CA ALA A 37 8.40 13.62 -8.09
C ALA A 37 9.25 13.35 -9.32
N ILE A 38 9.69 12.11 -9.45
CA ILE A 38 10.49 11.66 -10.58
C ILE A 38 9.55 11.82 -11.77
N CYS A 39 9.81 12.84 -12.59
CA CYS A 39 9.08 13.08 -13.81
C CYS A 39 9.91 12.61 -14.99
N ALA A 40 9.30 11.79 -15.84
CA ALA A 40 9.88 11.46 -17.12
C ALA A 40 9.75 12.68 -18.05
N THR A 41 10.76 12.85 -18.89
CA THR A 41 10.75 13.82 -19.98
C THR A 41 10.84 13.08 -21.31
N GLU A 42 10.80 13.81 -22.42
CA GLU A 42 11.01 13.24 -23.77
C GLU A 42 12.33 12.45 -23.90
N LEU A 43 13.32 12.74 -23.04
CA LEU A 43 14.59 12.01 -22.98
C LEU A 43 14.45 10.54 -22.53
N SER A 44 13.31 10.17 -21.95
CA SER A 44 13.03 8.78 -21.56
C SER A 44 12.64 7.89 -22.75
N PHE A 45 12.64 8.41 -23.98
CA PHE A 45 12.36 7.65 -25.19
C PHE A 45 13.59 6.89 -25.69
N ASN A 46 13.52 5.56 -25.73
CA ASN A 46 14.64 4.69 -26.10
C ASN A 46 14.78 4.44 -27.63
N GLY A 47 14.11 5.25 -28.45
CA GLY A 47 14.04 5.07 -29.90
C GLY A 47 12.84 4.23 -30.37
N ARG A 48 12.12 3.56 -29.45
CA ARG A 48 10.89 2.81 -29.76
C ARG A 48 9.73 3.18 -28.85
N LYS A 49 9.98 3.29 -27.55
CA LYS A 49 8.98 3.57 -26.50
C LYS A 49 9.59 4.41 -25.38
N TYR A 50 8.73 4.89 -24.48
CA TYR A 50 9.16 5.53 -23.24
C TYR A 50 9.48 4.47 -22.20
N GLU A 51 10.64 4.52 -21.58
CA GLU A 51 11.12 3.47 -20.67
C GLU A 51 11.30 4.01 -19.24
N CYS A 52 10.81 3.26 -18.26
CA CYS A 52 11.06 3.56 -16.86
C CYS A 52 12.49 3.15 -16.49
N PHE A 53 13.33 4.08 -16.06
CA PHE A 53 14.72 3.78 -15.69
C PHE A 53 14.86 2.98 -14.38
N LEU A 54 13.79 2.86 -13.58
CA LEU A 54 13.79 2.12 -12.31
C LEU A 54 13.46 0.64 -12.49
N CYS A 55 12.64 0.28 -13.47
CA CYS A 55 12.18 -1.11 -13.68
C CYS A 55 12.18 -1.58 -15.15
N HIS A 56 12.61 -0.73 -16.09
CA HIS A 56 12.67 -1.00 -17.53
C HIS A 56 11.32 -1.34 -18.20
N HIS A 57 10.20 -1.01 -17.54
CA HIS A 57 8.89 -1.12 -18.18
C HIS A 57 8.72 -0.05 -19.26
N GLU A 58 8.18 -0.48 -20.40
CA GLU A 58 7.99 0.38 -21.56
C GLU A 58 6.53 0.84 -21.72
N TYR A 59 6.35 2.10 -22.12
CA TYR A 59 5.08 2.78 -22.29
C TYR A 59 4.99 3.43 -23.67
N LYS A 60 3.78 3.45 -24.24
CA LYS A 60 3.54 4.05 -25.56
C LYS A 60 3.59 5.58 -25.55
N THR A 61 3.36 6.21 -24.40
CA THR A 61 3.28 7.67 -24.26
C THR A 61 4.03 8.15 -23.03
N LEU A 62 4.56 9.38 -23.09
CA LEU A 62 5.23 10.03 -21.96
C LEU A 62 4.29 10.17 -20.75
N SER A 63 3.02 10.48 -20.99
CA SER A 63 2.00 10.59 -19.95
C SER A 63 1.81 9.28 -19.18
N ALA A 64 1.78 8.14 -19.88
CA ALA A 64 1.66 6.83 -19.24
C ALA A 64 2.89 6.49 -18.39
N LEU A 65 4.11 6.83 -18.85
CA LEU A 65 5.31 6.68 -18.05
C LEU A 65 5.30 7.59 -16.80
N ASN A 66 4.87 8.84 -16.94
CA ASN A 66 4.72 9.75 -15.80
C ASN A 66 3.67 9.26 -14.80
N GLN A 67 2.55 8.69 -15.27
CA GLN A 67 1.57 8.05 -14.38
C GLN A 67 2.15 6.84 -13.65
N HIS A 68 2.98 6.04 -14.32
CA HIS A 68 3.69 4.94 -13.69
C HIS A 68 4.66 5.41 -12.60
N LEU A 69 5.46 6.44 -12.86
CA LEU A 69 6.40 7.02 -11.89
C LEU A 69 5.69 7.69 -10.70
N ALA A 70 4.51 8.27 -10.92
CA ALA A 70 3.67 8.82 -9.86
C ALA A 70 2.97 7.73 -9.03
N SER A 71 2.88 6.50 -9.55
CA SER A 71 2.26 5.38 -8.86
C SER A 71 3.14 4.85 -7.71
N PRO A 72 2.59 4.08 -6.75
CA PRO A 72 3.38 3.52 -5.66
C PRO A 72 4.25 2.34 -6.07
N VAL A 73 4.36 1.99 -7.35
CA VAL A 73 5.07 0.77 -7.82
C VAL A 73 6.53 0.69 -7.33
N HIS A 74 7.18 1.83 -7.13
CA HIS A 74 8.57 1.92 -6.66
C HIS A 74 8.69 2.26 -5.17
N ASP A 75 7.58 2.34 -4.43
CA ASP A 75 7.65 2.54 -2.99
C ASP A 75 8.09 1.28 -2.26
N ALA A 76 8.61 1.47 -1.06
CA ALA A 76 8.82 0.38 -0.11
C ALA A 76 7.49 -0.27 0.29
N ASP A 77 7.54 -1.58 0.52
CA ASP A 77 6.44 -2.34 1.10
C ASP A 77 6.37 -2.08 2.61
N ILE A 78 5.65 -1.03 3.01
CA ILE A 78 5.58 -0.55 4.40
C ILE A 78 4.46 -1.23 5.19
N TYR A 79 3.39 -1.65 4.51
CA TYR A 79 2.23 -2.25 5.14
C TYR A 79 2.26 -3.77 5.05
N TRP A 80 1.72 -4.47 6.03
CA TRP A 80 1.46 -5.90 5.92
C TRP A 80 0.12 -6.31 6.53
N CYS A 81 -0.36 -7.47 6.11
CA CYS A 81 -1.46 -8.16 6.77
C CYS A 81 -0.95 -8.80 8.09
N PRO A 82 -1.43 -8.37 9.26
CA PRO A 82 -0.87 -8.78 10.55
C PRO A 82 -0.98 -10.29 10.81
N LYS A 83 0.16 -10.97 11.02
CA LYS A 83 0.18 -12.40 11.37
C LYS A 83 -0.38 -12.65 12.77
N ASP A 84 -0.20 -11.71 13.70
CA ASP A 84 -0.72 -11.80 15.06
C ASP A 84 -2.25 -11.89 15.10
N TRP A 85 -2.92 -11.40 14.06
CA TRP A 85 -4.38 -11.47 13.92
C TRP A 85 -4.83 -12.62 13.01
N GLN A 86 -3.97 -13.64 12.87
CA GLN A 86 -4.14 -14.76 11.95
C GLN A 86 -4.24 -14.32 10.47
N GLY A 87 -3.71 -13.13 10.16
CA GLY A 87 -3.55 -12.65 8.80
C GLY A 87 -2.42 -13.36 8.07
N CYS A 88 -2.36 -13.16 6.75
CA CYS A 88 -1.48 -13.93 5.87
C CYS A 88 -0.06 -13.37 5.73
N GLY A 89 0.27 -12.23 6.33
CA GLY A 89 1.61 -11.63 6.22
C GLY A 89 1.94 -11.01 4.86
N THR A 90 0.97 -10.89 3.96
CA THR A 90 1.17 -10.24 2.66
C THR A 90 1.54 -8.79 2.84
N LYS A 91 2.52 -8.31 2.08
CA LYS A 91 2.98 -6.92 2.14
C LYS A 91 2.33 -6.06 1.07
N PHE A 92 2.19 -4.77 1.35
CA PHE A 92 1.57 -3.76 0.50
C PHE A 92 2.33 -2.44 0.56
N ARG A 93 2.36 -1.73 -0.56
CA ARG A 93 2.99 -0.40 -0.67
C ARG A 93 2.08 0.74 -0.22
N VAL A 94 0.76 0.55 -0.29
CA VAL A 94 -0.24 1.56 0.05
C VAL A 94 -1.32 1.00 0.97
N LEU A 95 -1.79 1.85 1.89
CA LEU A 95 -2.81 1.49 2.88
C LEU A 95 -4.10 0.98 2.24
N SER A 96 -4.54 1.58 1.13
CA SER A 96 -5.75 1.16 0.41
C SER A 96 -5.67 -0.28 -0.11
N ALA A 97 -4.48 -0.75 -0.50
CA ALA A 97 -4.29 -2.14 -0.93
C ALA A 97 -4.41 -3.11 0.25
N LEU A 98 -3.92 -2.73 1.43
CA LEU A 98 -4.15 -3.49 2.67
C LEU A 98 -5.64 -3.51 3.04
N CYS A 99 -6.33 -2.37 2.98
CA CYS A 99 -7.78 -2.29 3.24
C CYS A 99 -8.56 -3.21 2.31
N GLN A 100 -8.34 -3.10 0.99
CA GLN A 100 -9.00 -3.95 0.01
C GLN A 100 -8.71 -5.43 0.24
N HIS A 101 -7.49 -5.77 0.64
CA HIS A 101 -7.12 -7.15 0.98
C HIS A 101 -7.95 -7.67 2.17
N VAL A 102 -8.04 -6.89 3.25
CA VAL A 102 -8.82 -7.23 4.45
C VAL A 102 -10.31 -7.33 4.13
N GLU A 103 -10.86 -6.34 3.40
CA GLU A 103 -12.27 -6.27 2.98
C GLU A 103 -12.68 -7.43 2.06
N SER A 104 -11.73 -7.98 1.29
CA SER A 104 -12.02 -9.15 0.46
C SER A 104 -12.27 -10.44 1.26
N GLU A 105 -11.92 -10.45 2.55
CA GLU A 105 -11.98 -11.57 3.50
C GLU A 105 -11.27 -12.86 3.09
N ARG A 106 -10.58 -12.88 1.94
CA ARG A 106 -9.95 -14.10 1.40
C ARG A 106 -8.81 -14.63 2.26
N CYS A 107 -8.19 -13.77 3.05
CA CYS A 107 -7.04 -14.13 3.89
C CYS A 107 -7.42 -14.66 5.28
N GLY A 108 -8.70 -14.59 5.67
CA GLY A 108 -9.17 -15.13 6.95
C GLY A 108 -8.71 -14.37 8.18
N ILE A 109 -8.25 -13.11 8.05
CA ILE A 109 -7.88 -12.26 9.19
C ILE A 109 -9.08 -12.09 10.14
N ARG A 110 -8.93 -12.48 11.41
CA ARG A 110 -10.10 -12.71 12.28
C ARG A 110 -10.62 -11.48 13.01
N ARG A 111 -9.82 -10.42 13.13
CA ARG A 111 -10.19 -9.26 13.97
C ARG A 111 -11.42 -8.48 13.50
N PHE A 112 -11.78 -8.55 12.22
CA PHE A 112 -12.97 -7.89 11.69
C PHE A 112 -14.21 -8.79 11.68
N LYS A 113 -14.04 -10.11 11.78
CA LYS A 113 -15.17 -11.05 11.69
C LYS A 113 -15.93 -11.13 13.01
N ASP A 114 -15.24 -11.32 14.13
CA ASP A 114 -15.89 -11.60 15.41
C ASP A 114 -16.88 -10.50 15.87
N PRO A 115 -16.52 -9.20 15.99
CA PRO A 115 -17.48 -8.19 16.45
C PRO A 115 -18.52 -7.79 15.39
N MET A 116 -18.23 -7.98 14.10
CA MET A 116 -19.18 -7.63 13.03
C MET A 116 -20.24 -8.73 12.86
N GLN A 117 -19.89 -10.00 13.09
CA GLN A 117 -20.85 -11.13 13.03
C GLN A 117 -21.86 -11.11 14.17
N GLU A 118 -21.49 -10.63 15.36
CA GLU A 118 -22.45 -10.47 16.48
C GLU A 118 -23.58 -9.49 16.14
N VAL A 119 -23.30 -8.42 15.38
CA VAL A 119 -24.31 -7.41 15.01
C VAL A 119 -25.25 -7.90 13.90
N ILE A 120 -24.86 -8.93 13.13
CA ILE A 120 -25.65 -9.48 12.01
C ILE A 120 -26.40 -10.78 12.44
N GLY A 121 -26.17 -11.25 13.67
CA GLY A 121 -26.65 -12.53 14.18
C GLY A 121 -28.05 -12.54 14.81
N GLU A 122 -28.71 -11.38 14.96
CA GLU A 122 -29.96 -11.28 15.77
C GLU A 122 -31.28 -11.52 14.99
N ASP A 123 -31.24 -11.94 13.72
CA ASP A 123 -32.45 -12.15 12.89
C ASP A 123 -32.79 -13.63 12.59
N LYS A 124 -32.43 -14.56 13.47
CA LYS A 124 -32.91 -15.95 13.36
C LYS A 124 -33.36 -16.50 14.70
N GLU A 125 -34.63 -16.30 15.03
CA GLU A 125 -35.53 -17.37 15.52
C GLU A 125 -36.96 -16.85 15.73
N LEU A 126 -37.88 -17.23 14.84
CA LEU A 126 -39.28 -17.50 15.18
C LEU A 126 -39.88 -18.36 14.07
N ALA A 127 -39.63 -19.66 14.18
CA ALA A 127 -40.41 -20.70 13.54
C ALA A 127 -40.62 -21.84 14.55
N VAL A 128 -41.68 -21.72 15.34
CA VAL A 128 -42.41 -22.83 15.95
C VAL A 128 -43.88 -22.61 15.63
#